data_AF-A0A8H4XRD1-F1
#
_entry.id   AF-A0A8H4XRD1-F1
#
_cell.length_a   1.000
_cell.length_b   1.000
_cell.length_c   1.000
_cell.angle_alpha   90.00
_cell.angle_beta   90.00
_cell.angle_gamma   90.00
#
_symmetry.space_group_name_H-M   'P 1'
#
loop_
_entity.id
_entity.type
_entity.pdbx_description
1 polymer ?
#
loop_
_entity_poly.entity_id
_entity_poly.type
_entity_poly.pdbx_seq_one_letter_code
_entity_poly.pdbx_strand_id
1 'polypeptide(L)'
;MRSISWITLLGAVPTIKAQFVTPPTDLIEKKGYLDIPVRYKEVPTGICETDPNTKSFSGYVDVAEDQHLFFWFFEARNQNPETAPLTVWINGGPGSSSMIGLFQENGPCGVDSNGNVRLK
;
A
#
# COMPACT_ATOMS: atom_id res chain seq x y z
N MET A 1 -0.35 68.03 5.10
CA MET A 1 -1.22 66.83 5.09
C MET A 1 -0.37 65.65 4.70
N ARG A 2 -0.22 64.64 5.57
CA ARG A 2 0.70 63.51 5.40
C ARG A 2 0.07 62.47 4.47
N SER A 3 0.73 62.17 3.35
CA SER A 3 0.34 61.11 2.42
C SER A 3 0.67 59.74 3.03
N ILE A 4 -0.32 58.86 3.13
CA ILE A 4 -0.16 57.49 3.61
C ILE A 4 0.01 56.60 2.37
N SER A 5 1.24 56.15 2.11
CA SER A 5 1.53 55.13 1.10
C SER A 5 1.08 53.76 1.61
N TRP A 6 0.16 53.14 0.89
CA TRP A 6 -0.25 51.75 1.11
C TRP A 6 0.75 50.83 0.42
N ILE A 7 1.58 50.13 1.20
CA ILE A 7 2.40 49.02 0.69
C ILE A 7 1.48 47.80 0.62
N THR A 8 1.05 47.42 -0.59
CA THR A 8 0.42 46.13 -0.85
C THR A 8 1.47 45.04 -0.72
N LEU A 9 1.47 44.33 0.41
CA LEU A 9 2.18 43.07 0.54
C LEU A 9 1.44 42.01 -0.29
N LEU A 10 1.85 41.79 -1.54
CA LEU A 10 1.53 40.54 -2.24
C LEU A 10 2.33 39.42 -1.55
N GLY A 11 1.77 38.85 -0.49
CA GLY A 11 2.27 37.59 0.04
C GLY A 11 2.11 36.51 -1.01
N ALA A 12 3.22 35.99 -1.52
CA ALA A 12 3.21 34.79 -2.34
C ALA A 12 2.63 33.66 -1.48
N VAL A 13 1.41 33.24 -1.75
CA VAL A 13 0.84 32.02 -1.18
C VAL A 13 1.66 30.87 -1.77
N PRO A 14 2.46 30.14 -0.99
CA PRO A 14 3.10 28.95 -1.52
C PRO A 14 1.97 27.98 -1.86
N THR A 15 1.82 27.67 -3.15
CA THR A 15 1.01 26.54 -3.58
C THR A 15 1.66 25.29 -3.01
N ILE A 16 1.18 24.84 -1.85
CA ILE A 16 1.48 23.52 -1.33
C ILE A 16 0.83 22.54 -2.30
N LYS A 17 1.59 22.11 -3.31
CA LYS A 17 1.22 20.92 -4.07
C LYS A 17 1.29 19.78 -3.08
N ALA A 18 0.15 19.22 -2.71
CA ALA A 18 0.11 17.94 -2.02
C ALA A 18 0.97 16.96 -2.83
N GLN A 19 2.08 16.51 -2.24
CA GLN A 19 3.00 15.57 -2.87
C GLN A 19 2.37 14.18 -2.80
N PHE A 20 1.31 13.97 -3.59
CA PHE A 20 0.85 12.63 -3.86
C PHE A 20 1.98 11.89 -4.57
N VAL A 21 2.30 10.69 -4.09
CA VAL A 21 3.24 9.80 -4.77
C VAL A 21 2.73 9.63 -6.19
N THR A 22 3.62 9.76 -7.18
CA THR A 22 3.25 9.57 -8.58
C THR A 22 2.68 8.16 -8.73
N PRO A 23 1.50 7.99 -9.37
CA PRO A 23 0.93 6.68 -9.56
C PRO A 23 1.93 5.74 -10.25
N PRO A 24 2.06 4.48 -9.76
CA PRO A 24 2.92 3.51 -10.41
C PRO A 24 2.41 3.25 -11.83
N THR A 25 3.32 3.31 -12.81
CA THR A 25 3.03 3.02 -14.22
C THR A 25 3.46 1.60 -14.61
N ASP A 26 4.02 0.85 -13.66
CA ASP A 26 4.68 -0.44 -13.82
C ASP A 26 3.85 -1.62 -13.28
N LEU A 27 2.55 -1.44 -13.06
CA LEU A 27 1.67 -2.51 -12.58
C LEU A 27 1.41 -3.54 -13.70
N ILE A 28 1.50 -4.81 -13.32
CA ILE A 28 1.09 -5.94 -14.14
C ILE A 28 -0.43 -6.07 -14.04
N GLU A 29 -1.11 -6.11 -15.19
CA GLU A 29 -2.56 -6.31 -15.24
C GLU A 29 -2.91 -7.75 -15.62
N LYS A 30 -3.84 -8.33 -14.87
CA LYS A 30 -4.39 -9.68 -15.11
C LYS A 30 -5.89 -9.69 -14.85
N LYS A 31 -6.57 -10.67 -15.44
CA LYS A 31 -7.95 -11.01 -15.08
C LYS A 31 -7.93 -12.09 -14.01
N GLY A 32 -8.53 -11.80 -12.86
CA GLY A 32 -8.74 -12.74 -11.77
C GLY A 32 -9.97 -13.62 -12.00
N TYR A 33 -10.46 -14.21 -10.90
CA TYR A 33 -11.71 -14.97 -10.91
C TYR A 33 -12.89 -14.07 -11.28
N LEU A 34 -13.86 -14.59 -12.05
CA LEU A 34 -14.99 -13.83 -12.64
C LEU A 34 -14.56 -12.66 -13.53
N ASP A 35 -13.39 -12.76 -14.19
CA ASP A 35 -12.84 -11.71 -15.06
C ASP A 35 -12.59 -10.35 -14.38
N ILE A 36 -12.54 -10.32 -13.04
CA ILE A 36 -12.29 -9.10 -12.26
C ILE A 36 -10.85 -8.63 -12.51
N PRO A 37 -10.60 -7.36 -12.90
CA PRO A 37 -9.25 -6.85 -13.10
C PRO A 37 -8.44 -6.83 -11.80
N VAL A 38 -7.19 -7.29 -11.89
CA VAL A 38 -6.20 -7.25 -10.82
C VAL A 38 -4.93 -6.60 -11.36
N ARG A 39 -4.47 -5.56 -10.69
CA ARG A 39 -3.26 -4.81 -11.04
C ARG A 39 -2.27 -4.89 -9.90
N TYR A 40 -1.10 -5.43 -10.12
CA TYR A 40 -0.16 -5.71 -9.03
C TYR A 40 1.30 -5.64 -9.46
N LYS A 41 2.20 -5.60 -8.49
CA LYS A 41 3.62 -5.77 -8.73
C LYS A 41 4.28 -6.54 -7.59
N GLU A 42 5.42 -7.14 -7.89
CA GLU A 42 6.26 -7.76 -6.87
C GLU A 42 6.82 -6.68 -5.94
N VAL A 43 6.75 -6.94 -4.64
CA VAL A 43 7.32 -6.08 -3.61
C VAL A 43 8.74 -6.58 -3.34
N PRO A 44 9.76 -5.71 -3.47
CA PRO A 44 11.14 -6.11 -3.22
C PRO A 44 11.35 -6.75 -1.85
N THR A 45 12.15 -7.82 -1.81
CA THR A 45 12.65 -8.43 -0.57
C THR A 45 13.36 -7.36 0.27
N GLY A 46 13.18 -7.43 1.59
CA GLY A 46 13.73 -6.48 2.55
C GLY A 46 12.73 -5.44 3.05
N ILE A 47 11.55 -5.31 2.43
CA ILE A 47 10.52 -4.37 2.88
C ILE A 47 9.69 -4.93 4.03
N CYS A 48 9.22 -6.17 3.91
CA CYS A 48 8.45 -6.85 4.98
C CYS A 48 8.72 -8.35 4.95
N GLU A 49 8.79 -8.94 3.75
CA GLU A 49 9.39 -10.25 3.56
C GLU A 49 10.92 -10.13 3.41
N THR A 50 11.68 -11.00 4.07
CA THR A 50 13.15 -11.02 4.04
C THR A 50 13.74 -12.34 3.59
N ASP A 51 12.96 -13.41 3.53
CA ASP A 51 13.39 -14.61 2.85
C ASP A 51 13.45 -14.33 1.33
N PRO A 52 14.63 -14.38 0.69
CA PRO A 52 14.76 -14.14 -0.75
C PRO A 52 14.03 -15.18 -1.60
N ASN A 53 13.62 -16.31 -1.03
CA ASN A 53 12.87 -17.36 -1.72
C ASN A 53 11.36 -17.18 -1.60
N THR A 54 10.88 -16.28 -0.74
CA THR A 54 9.46 -16.03 -0.55
C THR A 54 9.08 -14.73 -1.26
N LYS A 55 8.19 -14.82 -2.24
CA LYS A 55 7.73 -13.64 -2.97
C LYS A 55 6.55 -13.00 -2.27
N SER A 56 6.44 -11.68 -2.44
CA SER A 56 5.27 -10.93 -2.02
C SER A 56 4.85 -9.95 -3.10
N PHE A 57 3.55 -9.71 -3.20
CA PHE A 57 2.94 -8.89 -4.24
C PHE A 57 1.95 -7.93 -3.61
N SER A 58 1.93 -6.68 -4.06
CA SER A 58 0.90 -5.73 -3.64
C SER A 58 0.26 -5.07 -4.86
N GLY A 59 -0.98 -4.66 -4.71
CA GLY A 59 -1.78 -4.21 -5.83
C GLY A 59 -3.22 -3.89 -5.47
N TYR A 60 -4.04 -3.83 -6.50
CA TYR A 60 -5.46 -3.50 -6.44
C TYR A 60 -6.30 -4.55 -7.16
N VAL A 61 -7.47 -4.84 -6.60
CA VAL A 61 -8.57 -5.53 -7.27
C VAL A 61 -9.65 -4.50 -7.59
N ASP A 62 -9.96 -4.32 -8.87
CA ASP A 62 -10.87 -3.28 -9.34
C ASP A 62 -12.30 -3.86 -9.43
N VAL A 63 -13.11 -3.64 -8.38
CA VAL A 63 -14.44 -4.27 -8.22
C VAL A 63 -15.58 -3.46 -8.85
N ALA A 64 -15.35 -2.17 -9.10
CA ALA A 64 -16.19 -1.27 -9.89
C ALA A 64 -15.34 -0.12 -10.46
N GLU A 65 -15.95 0.75 -11.27
CA GLU A 65 -15.26 1.87 -11.96
C GLU A 65 -14.40 2.72 -11.00
N ASP A 66 -14.95 3.08 -9.84
CA ASP A 66 -14.28 3.91 -8.82
C ASP A 66 -14.01 3.14 -7.51
N GLN A 67 -13.98 1.81 -7.53
CA GLN A 67 -13.81 0.98 -6.34
C GLN A 67 -12.64 0.01 -6.51
N HIS A 68 -11.54 0.30 -5.81
CA HIS A 68 -10.29 -0.44 -5.90
C HIS A 68 -9.87 -0.95 -4.52
N LEU A 69 -9.85 -2.27 -4.33
CA LEU A 69 -9.44 -2.90 -3.08
C LEU A 69 -7.93 -3.14 -3.10
N PHE A 70 -7.20 -2.45 -2.22
CA PHE A 70 -5.78 -2.72 -2.03
C PHE A 70 -5.56 -4.08 -1.37
N PHE A 71 -4.54 -4.81 -1.81
CA PHE A 71 -4.08 -6.04 -1.16
C PHE A 71 -2.55 -6.09 -1.08
N TRP A 72 -2.06 -6.88 -0.12
CA TRP A 72 -0.67 -7.30 -0.04
C TRP A 72 -0.63 -8.80 0.29
N PHE A 73 -0.16 -9.58 -0.67
CA PHE A 73 -0.09 -11.04 -0.65
C PHE A 73 1.35 -11.51 -0.42
N PHE A 74 1.49 -12.64 0.28
CA PHE A 74 2.77 -13.31 0.55
C PHE A 74 2.61 -14.79 0.22
N GLU A 75 3.59 -15.36 -0.47
CA GLU A 75 3.64 -16.80 -0.73
C GLU A 75 3.92 -17.57 0.57
N ALA A 76 3.59 -18.87 0.57
CA ALA A 76 3.82 -19.72 1.73
C ALA A 76 5.31 -19.98 1.96
N ARG A 77 5.81 -19.64 3.16
CA ARG A 77 7.15 -20.02 3.62
C ARG A 77 7.18 -21.53 3.92
N ASN A 78 8.17 -22.26 3.39
CA ASN A 78 8.42 -23.70 3.66
C ASN A 78 7.52 -24.75 2.98
N GLN A 79 6.79 -24.40 1.93
CA GLN A 79 6.09 -25.37 1.08
C GLN A 79 5.93 -24.83 -0.33
N ASN A 80 5.53 -25.68 -1.29
CA ASN A 80 5.28 -25.20 -2.66
C ASN A 80 4.11 -24.19 -2.66
N PRO A 81 4.35 -22.91 -3.02
CA PRO A 81 3.31 -21.89 -3.05
C PRO A 81 2.13 -22.21 -3.97
N GLU A 82 2.35 -22.98 -5.04
CA GLU A 82 1.31 -23.34 -6.01
C GLU A 82 0.29 -24.34 -5.46
N THR A 83 0.69 -25.13 -4.45
CA THR A 83 -0.18 -26.14 -3.81
C THR A 83 -0.63 -25.75 -2.41
N ALA A 84 -0.07 -24.67 -1.87
CA ALA A 84 -0.43 -24.13 -0.57
C ALA A 84 -1.89 -23.63 -0.55
N PRO A 85 -2.63 -23.79 0.55
CA PRO A 85 -3.95 -23.17 0.66
C PRO A 85 -3.84 -21.65 0.67
N LEU A 86 -4.66 -20.98 -0.16
CA LEU A 86 -4.79 -19.53 -0.14
C LEU A 86 -5.64 -19.10 1.06
N THR A 87 -5.10 -18.19 1.88
CA THR A 87 -5.82 -17.59 3.02
C THR A 87 -6.07 -16.11 2.76
N VAL A 88 -7.31 -15.67 2.97
CA VAL A 88 -7.68 -14.26 2.95
C VAL A 88 -7.87 -13.79 4.38
N TRP A 89 -7.19 -12.70 4.74
CA TRP A 89 -7.30 -12.09 6.06
C TRP A 89 -8.04 -10.75 5.98
N ILE A 90 -9.10 -10.61 6.77
CA ILE A 90 -9.93 -9.41 6.81
C ILE A 90 -10.05 -8.94 8.25
N ASN A 91 -9.50 -7.76 8.56
CA ASN A 91 -9.70 -7.15 9.86
C ASN A 91 -11.13 -6.60 10.00
N GLY A 92 -11.62 -6.54 11.25
CA GLY A 92 -12.95 -6.05 11.59
C GLY A 92 -13.06 -4.52 11.66
N GLY A 93 -13.98 -4.02 12.47
CA GLY A 93 -14.26 -2.58 12.60
C GLY A 93 -15.76 -2.32 12.76
N PRO A 94 -16.43 -1.69 11.75
CA PRO A 94 -16.10 -1.62 10.32
C PRO A 94 -15.15 -0.49 9.88
N GLY A 95 -14.50 -0.66 8.73
CA GLY A 95 -13.66 0.37 8.08
C GLY A 95 -12.17 0.35 8.45
N SER A 96 -11.73 -0.56 9.32
CA SER A 96 -10.31 -0.72 9.64
C SER A 96 -9.56 -1.42 8.52
N SER A 97 -8.29 -1.08 8.35
CA SER A 97 -7.42 -1.72 7.36
C SER A 97 -6.96 -3.10 7.81
N SER A 98 -6.95 -4.08 6.89
CA SER A 98 -6.29 -5.38 7.11
C SER A 98 -4.78 -5.30 7.29
N MET A 99 -4.18 -4.13 7.04
CA MET A 99 -2.77 -3.89 7.33
C MET A 99 -2.46 -3.94 8.83
N ILE A 100 -3.46 -3.81 9.70
CA ILE A 100 -3.31 -4.05 11.15
C ILE A 100 -2.94 -5.51 11.38
N GLY A 101 -3.67 -6.46 10.79
CA GLY A 101 -3.37 -7.89 10.90
C GLY A 101 -1.97 -8.22 10.39
N LEU A 102 -1.60 -7.63 9.25
CA LEU A 102 -0.28 -7.80 8.68
C LEU A 102 0.83 -7.32 9.64
N PHE A 103 0.80 -6.08 10.11
CA PHE A 103 1.92 -5.55 10.90
C PHE A 103 1.87 -5.95 12.39
N GLN A 104 0.69 -6.06 12.98
CA GLN A 104 0.54 -6.16 14.43
C GLN A 104 0.18 -7.58 14.88
N GLU A 105 -0.44 -8.37 14.02
CA GLU A 105 -0.91 -9.71 14.38
C GLU A 105 0.01 -10.79 13.77
N ASN A 106 -0.36 -11.38 12.64
CA ASN A 106 0.20 -12.62 12.10
C ASN A 106 1.00 -12.44 10.78
N GLY A 107 1.27 -11.22 10.33
CA GLY A 107 2.06 -11.02 9.11
C GLY A 107 3.58 -11.23 9.31
N PRO A 108 4.33 -11.22 8.19
CA PRO A 108 5.76 -11.57 8.14
C PRO A 108 6.69 -10.52 8.76
N CYS A 109 6.16 -9.33 9.04
CA CYS A 109 6.87 -8.24 9.71
C CYS A 109 5.91 -7.45 10.60
N GLY A 110 6.46 -6.62 11.47
CA GLY A 110 5.78 -5.56 12.19
C GLY A 110 6.50 -4.24 12.08
N VAL A 111 5.95 -3.21 12.72
CA VAL A 111 6.52 -1.87 12.75
C VAL A 111 6.75 -1.48 14.20
N ASP A 112 7.94 -1.01 14.53
CA ASP A 112 8.26 -0.55 15.89
C ASP A 112 7.85 0.90 16.14
N SER A 113 8.02 1.35 17.38
CA SER A 113 7.66 2.72 17.80
C SER A 113 8.41 3.83 17.05
N ASN A 114 9.52 3.49 16.40
CA ASN A 114 10.31 4.42 15.61
C ASN A 114 9.93 4.37 14.12
N GLY A 115 8.92 3.58 13.74
CA GLY A 115 8.48 3.39 12.36
C GLY A 115 9.38 2.44 11.56
N ASN A 116 10.31 1.74 12.20
CA ASN A 116 11.16 0.78 11.50
C ASN A 116 10.45 -0.56 11.35
N VAL A 117 10.66 -1.21 10.20
CA VAL A 117 10.20 -2.58 10.00
C VAL A 117 11.01 -3.51 10.90
N ARG A 118 10.29 -4.39 11.62
CA ARG A 118 10.85 -5.48 12.41
C ARG A 118 10.34 -6.80 11.88
N LEU A 119 11.24 -7.77 11.75
CA LEU A 119 10.88 -9.07 11.21
C LEU A 119 10.22 -9.93 12.29
N LYS A 120 9.29 -10.77 11.87
CA LYS A 120 8.61 -11.76 12.71
C LYS A 120 8.92 -13.17 12.21
#